data_AF-A0A244CP90-F1
#
_entry.id   AF-A0A244CP90-F1
#
_cell.length_a   1.000
_cell.length_b   1.000
_cell.length_c   1.000
_cell.angle_alpha   90.00
_cell.angle_beta   90.00
_cell.angle_gamma   90.00
#
_symmetry.space_group_name_H-M   'P 1'
#
loop_
_entity.id
_entity.type
_entity.pdbx_description
1 polymer ?
#
loop_
_entity_poly.entity_id
_entity_poly.type
_entity_poly.pdbx_seq_one_letter_code
_entity_poly.pdbx_strand_id
1 'polypeptide(L)'
;MLSKIFGLLLLVSCAGQAEQLAKAERLYDFDHKVHYSLTAYSEQEFLLEIDADTYTHFANQSVFLLRQASVLCKEQPFALKVISGVQEYRALPTEPRAYQAPLTVQLRCELKANK
;
A
#
# COMPACT_ATOMS: atom_id res chain seq x y z
N MET A 1 45.14 -52.07 -6.39
CA MET A 1 44.40 -51.81 -5.13
C MET A 1 45.06 -50.59 -4.50
N LEU A 2 44.51 -49.38 -4.49
CA LEU A 2 43.33 -48.91 -3.77
C LEU A 2 42.75 -47.68 -4.51
N SER A 3 41.45 -47.72 -4.81
CA SER A 3 40.68 -46.56 -5.28
C SER A 3 40.32 -45.70 -4.06
N LYS A 4 40.77 -44.45 -4.00
CA LYS A 4 40.35 -43.48 -2.98
C LYS A 4 39.10 -42.77 -3.50
N ILE A 5 37.93 -43.19 -3.01
CA ILE A 5 36.64 -42.57 -3.30
C ILE A 5 36.60 -41.20 -2.61
N PHE A 6 36.56 -40.16 -3.43
CA PHE A 6 36.43 -38.76 -3.03
C PHE A 6 34.94 -38.49 -2.70
N GLY A 7 34.59 -38.54 -1.41
CA GLY A 7 33.24 -38.23 -0.95
C GLY A 7 33.07 -36.72 -0.75
N LEU A 8 32.50 -36.04 -1.75
CA LEU A 8 32.11 -34.64 -1.64
C LEU A 8 30.66 -34.58 -1.11
N LEU A 9 30.49 -34.34 0.20
CA LEU A 9 29.19 -34.04 0.79
C LEU A 9 28.73 -32.63 0.36
N LEU A 10 27.72 -32.59 -0.50
CA LEU A 10 26.99 -31.37 -0.81
C LEU A 10 25.97 -31.09 0.30
N LEU A 11 26.30 -30.13 1.17
CA LEU A 11 25.35 -29.56 2.13
C LEU A 11 24.39 -28.64 1.36
N VAL A 12 23.21 -29.16 1.02
CA VAL A 12 22.09 -28.34 0.54
C VAL A 12 21.52 -27.61 1.75
N SER A 13 21.91 -26.35 1.93
CA SER A 13 21.27 -25.46 2.90
C SER A 13 19.95 -25.00 2.31
N CYS A 14 18.83 -25.45 2.90
CA CYS A 14 17.52 -24.92 2.58
C CYS A 14 17.42 -23.52 3.20
N ALA A 15 17.62 -22.49 2.39
CA ALA A 15 17.30 -21.12 2.79
C ALA A 15 15.77 -21.02 2.90
N GLY A 16 15.24 -21.24 4.10
CA GLY A 16 13.87 -20.86 4.43
C GLY A 16 13.74 -19.37 4.17
N GLN A 17 12.98 -19.00 3.15
CA GLN A 17 12.60 -17.61 2.90
C GLN A 17 11.76 -17.18 4.09
N ALA A 18 12.38 -16.49 5.05
CA ALA A 18 11.64 -15.75 6.06
C ALA A 18 10.77 -14.75 5.28
N GLU A 19 9.46 -14.95 5.35
CA GLU A 19 8.46 -14.07 4.75
C GLU A 19 8.72 -12.66 5.33
N GLN A 20 9.35 -11.81 4.52
CA GLN A 20 9.74 -10.48 4.95
C GLN A 20 8.43 -9.70 5.11
N LEU A 21 7.94 -9.63 6.36
CA LEU A 21 6.74 -8.86 6.71
C LEU A 21 6.81 -7.51 6.01
N ALA A 22 5.82 -7.26 5.15
CA ALA A 22 5.74 -6.04 4.37
C ALA A 22 5.94 -4.83 5.27
N LYS A 23 7.04 -4.11 5.09
CA LYS A 23 7.37 -2.94 5.90
C LYS A 23 6.68 -1.72 5.30
N ALA A 24 6.00 -0.95 6.15
CA ALA A 24 5.44 0.34 5.75
C ALA A 24 6.55 1.32 5.36
N GLU A 25 6.46 1.87 4.16
CA GLU A 25 7.32 2.92 3.65
C GLU A 25 6.61 4.28 3.71
N ARG A 26 7.28 5.29 4.30
CA ARG A 26 6.78 6.66 4.38
C ARG A 26 7.20 7.44 3.15
N LEU A 27 6.22 8.01 2.46
CA LEU A 27 6.37 8.66 1.16
C LEU A 27 5.68 10.03 1.15
N TYR A 28 6.05 10.84 0.15
CA TYR A 28 5.49 12.18 -0.03
C TYR A 28 5.26 12.46 -1.51
N ASP A 29 4.05 12.90 -1.85
CA ASP A 29 3.71 13.44 -3.16
C ASP A 29 3.92 14.95 -3.17
N PHE A 30 4.93 15.41 -3.91
CA PHE A 30 5.27 16.82 -3.99
C PHE A 30 4.23 17.66 -4.73
N ASP A 31 3.54 17.09 -5.73
CA ASP A 31 2.58 17.83 -6.57
C ASP A 31 1.34 18.22 -5.76
N HIS A 32 0.82 17.27 -4.98
CA HIS A 32 -0.40 17.47 -4.18
C HIS A 32 -0.13 17.70 -2.69
N LYS A 33 1.15 17.69 -2.30
CA LYS A 33 1.64 17.87 -0.93
C LYS A 33 1.06 16.85 0.05
N VAL A 34 0.98 15.58 -0.37
CA VAL A 34 0.35 14.51 0.42
C VAL A 34 1.40 13.62 1.05
N HIS A 35 1.36 13.47 2.38
CA HIS A 35 2.15 12.48 3.11
C HIS A 35 1.35 11.19 3.23
N TYR A 36 2.00 10.04 3.00
CA TYR A 36 1.34 8.75 3.10
C TYR A 36 2.32 7.63 3.47
N SER A 37 1.78 6.53 3.98
CA SER A 37 2.49 5.26 4.10
C SER A 37 1.98 4.26 3.08
N LEU A 38 2.88 3.47 2.51
CA LEU A 38 2.57 2.34 1.63
C LEU A 38 3.12 1.05 2.23
N THR A 39 2.27 0.04 2.37
CA THR A 39 2.68 -1.33 2.69
C THR A 39 2.29 -2.24 1.54
N ALA A 40 3.26 -2.86 0.87
CA ALA A 40 3.00 -3.81 -0.21
C ALA A 40 2.99 -5.25 0.35
N TYR A 41 1.80 -5.86 0.45
CA TYR A 41 1.67 -7.26 0.88
C TYR A 41 1.99 -8.23 -0.25
N SER A 42 1.72 -7.84 -1.50
CA SER A 42 2.10 -8.56 -2.72
C SER A 42 2.17 -7.60 -3.91
N GLU A 43 2.38 -8.11 -5.12
CA GLU A 43 2.30 -7.30 -6.35
C GLU A 43 0.88 -6.81 -6.67
N GLN A 44 -0.15 -7.35 -6.02
CA GLN A 44 -1.56 -7.02 -6.28
C GLN A 44 -2.29 -6.49 -5.05
N GLU A 45 -1.68 -6.51 -3.86
CA GLU A 45 -2.34 -6.13 -2.61
C GLU A 45 -1.49 -5.14 -1.81
N PHE A 46 -2.08 -3.99 -1.50
CA PHE A 46 -1.41 -2.86 -0.85
C PHE A 46 -2.27 -2.27 0.26
N LEU A 47 -1.63 -1.73 1.29
CA LEU A 47 -2.24 -0.81 2.25
C LEU A 47 -1.71 0.60 2.01
N LEU A 48 -2.62 1.54 1.82
CA LEU A 48 -2.33 2.97 1.74
C LEU A 48 -2.89 3.66 2.98
N GLU A 49 -2.05 4.43 3.66
CA GLU A 49 -2.44 5.28 4.79
C GLU A 49 -2.06 6.72 4.47
N ILE A 50 -3.05 7.53 4.08
CA ILE A 50 -2.83 8.94 3.74
C ILE A 50 -3.06 9.78 4.99
N ASP A 51 -2.05 10.53 5.39
CA ASP A 51 -2.11 11.35 6.61
C ASP A 51 -3.24 12.38 6.50
N ALA A 52 -4.00 12.55 7.59
CA ALA A 52 -5.05 13.54 7.64
C ALA A 52 -4.48 14.98 7.55
N ASP A 53 -5.20 15.85 6.86
CA ASP A 53 -4.88 17.28 6.74
C ASP A 53 -6.18 18.11 6.84
N THR A 54 -6.16 19.36 6.37
CA THR A 54 -7.32 20.24 6.38
C THR A 54 -8.45 19.71 5.50
N TYR A 55 -9.67 20.16 5.81
CA TYR A 55 -10.86 19.87 5.02
C TYR A 55 -10.72 20.19 3.52
N THR A 56 -10.04 21.30 3.19
CA THR A 56 -9.80 21.67 1.79
C THR A 56 -8.82 20.73 1.08
N HIS A 57 -7.90 20.11 1.82
CA HIS A 57 -6.91 19.17 1.26
C HIS A 57 -7.44 17.75 1.14
N PHE A 58 -8.51 17.36 1.86
CA PHE A 58 -9.10 16.02 1.73
C PHE A 58 -9.53 15.69 0.29
N ALA A 59 -10.01 16.68 -0.47
CA ALA A 59 -10.32 16.50 -1.88
C ALA A 59 -9.06 16.10 -2.68
N ASN A 60 -7.93 16.78 -2.44
CA ASN A 60 -6.65 16.45 -3.07
C ASN A 60 -6.15 15.07 -2.64
N GLN A 61 -6.31 14.69 -1.37
CA GLN A 61 -5.97 13.37 -0.84
C GLN A 61 -6.80 12.26 -1.50
N SER A 62 -8.08 12.52 -1.74
CA SER A 62 -9.00 11.57 -2.41
C SER A 62 -8.63 11.38 -3.88
N VAL A 63 -8.29 12.45 -4.59
CA VAL A 63 -7.80 12.37 -5.98
C VAL A 63 -6.44 11.68 -6.03
N PHE A 64 -5.54 12.01 -5.10
CA PHE A 64 -4.25 11.34 -4.94
C PHE A 64 -4.43 9.83 -4.77
N LEU A 65 -5.32 9.39 -3.88
CA LEU A 65 -5.61 7.96 -3.67
C LEU A 65 -5.96 7.25 -4.98
N LEU A 66 -6.87 7.81 -5.77
CA LEU A 66 -7.30 7.21 -7.04
C LEU A 66 -6.16 7.15 -8.06
N ARG A 67 -5.36 8.21 -8.17
CA ARG A 67 -4.19 8.25 -9.05
C ARG A 67 -3.15 7.22 -8.62
N GLN A 68 -2.83 7.16 -7.33
CA GLN A 68 -1.85 6.24 -6.79
C GLN A 68 -2.29 4.79 -6.95
N ALA A 69 -3.57 4.49 -6.74
CA ALA A 69 -4.14 3.17 -7.00
C ALA A 69 -3.98 2.76 -8.48
N SER A 70 -4.27 3.66 -9.41
CA SER A 70 -4.08 3.42 -10.84
C SER A 70 -2.61 3.14 -11.19
N VAL A 71 -1.66 3.89 -10.61
CA VAL A 71 -0.22 3.70 -10.82
C VAL A 71 0.24 2.35 -10.27
N LEU A 72 -0.12 2.02 -9.02
CA LEU A 72 0.25 0.76 -8.38
C LEU A 72 -0.30 -0.46 -9.15
N CYS A 73 -1.53 -0.35 -9.66
CA CYS A 73 -2.15 -1.39 -10.46
C CYS A 73 -1.82 -1.33 -11.95
N LYS A 74 -0.85 -0.49 -12.38
CA LYS A 74 -0.42 -0.39 -13.79
C LYS A 74 -1.60 -0.16 -14.75
N GLU A 75 -2.52 0.72 -14.37
CA GLU A 75 -3.75 1.06 -15.11
C GLU A 75 -4.72 -0.13 -15.32
N GLN A 76 -4.56 -1.22 -14.57
CA GLN A 76 -5.56 -2.29 -14.51
C GLN A 76 -6.72 -1.91 -13.57
N PRO A 77 -7.91 -2.52 -13.74
CA PRO A 77 -9.00 -2.35 -12.79
C PRO A 77 -8.56 -2.72 -11.37
N PHE A 78 -9.14 -2.06 -10.37
CA PHE A 78 -8.79 -2.26 -8.98
C PHE A 78 -10.00 -2.06 -8.07
N ALA A 79 -9.95 -2.70 -6.91
CA ALA A 79 -10.92 -2.53 -5.84
C ALA A 79 -10.26 -1.79 -4.67
N LEU A 80 -11.01 -0.82 -4.11
CA LEU A 80 -10.65 -0.10 -2.89
C LEU A 80 -11.59 -0.51 -1.76
N LYS A 81 -11.02 -1.00 -0.66
CA LYS A 81 -11.73 -1.18 0.60
C LYS A 81 -11.28 -0.10 1.56
N VAL A 82 -12.13 0.91 1.74
CA VAL A 82 -11.87 2.00 2.68
C VAL A 82 -12.10 1.49 4.10
N ILE A 83 -11.11 1.67 4.97
CA ILE A 83 -11.13 1.21 6.36
C ILE A 83 -11.52 2.36 7.29
N SER A 84 -10.92 3.54 7.10
CA SER A 84 -11.13 4.70 7.98
C SER A 84 -10.77 6.02 7.26
N GLY A 85 -11.07 7.14 7.93
CA GLY A 85 -10.62 8.48 7.50
C GLY A 85 -11.43 9.10 6.37
N VAL A 86 -12.62 8.57 6.08
CA VAL A 86 -13.59 9.27 5.23
C VAL A 86 -14.05 10.52 5.97
N GLN A 87 -13.80 11.68 5.37
CA GLN A 87 -14.19 12.95 5.96
C GLN A 87 -15.70 13.15 5.92
N GLU A 88 -16.30 13.44 7.08
CA GLU A 88 -17.70 13.84 7.16
C GLU A 88 -17.94 15.22 6.53
N TYR A 89 -18.99 15.30 5.71
CA TYR A 89 -19.50 16.55 5.18
C TYR A 89 -20.51 17.17 6.15
N ARG A 90 -20.22 18.38 6.67
CA ARG A 90 -21.17 19.20 7.43
C ARG A 90 -21.17 20.60 6.86
N ALA A 91 -22.29 21.02 6.29
CA ALA A 91 -22.49 22.40 5.88
C ALA A 91 -22.56 23.29 7.13
N LEU A 92 -21.72 24.33 7.19
CA LEU A 92 -21.70 25.35 8.26
C LEU A 92 -21.53 24.77 9.68
N PRO A 93 -20.32 24.28 10.03
CA PRO A 93 -20.07 23.80 11.39
C PRO A 93 -20.16 24.97 12.39
N THR A 94 -20.95 24.80 13.44
CA THR A 94 -21.08 25.76 14.56
C THR A 94 -19.98 25.62 15.60
N GLU A 95 -19.16 24.58 15.48
CA GLU A 95 -18.06 24.23 16.38
C GLU A 95 -16.81 23.86 15.56
N PRO A 96 -15.59 24.01 16.11
CA PRO A 96 -14.37 23.55 15.45
C PRO A 96 -14.46 22.07 15.08
N ARG A 97 -13.97 21.70 13.89
CA ARG A 97 -13.94 20.29 13.45
C ARG A 97 -12.92 19.50 14.27
N ALA A 98 -13.27 18.29 14.67
CA ALA A 98 -12.34 17.37 15.29
C ALA A 98 -11.21 16.99 14.33
N TYR A 99 -10.05 16.63 14.89
CA TYR A 99 -8.98 16.02 14.13
C TYR A 99 -9.47 14.73 13.48
N GLN A 100 -9.09 14.52 12.23
CA GLN A 100 -9.50 13.36 11.46
C GLN A 100 -8.44 12.27 11.52
N ALA A 101 -8.90 11.02 11.48
CA ALA A 101 -8.02 9.89 11.28
C ALA A 101 -7.48 9.89 9.83
N PRO A 102 -6.29 9.31 9.59
CA PRO A 102 -5.78 9.07 8.24
C PRO A 102 -6.78 8.32 7.36
N LEU A 103 -6.79 8.66 6.06
CA LEU A 103 -7.54 7.91 5.07
C LEU A 103 -6.81 6.60 4.78
N THR A 104 -7.31 5.51 5.37
CA THR A 104 -6.69 4.19 5.32
C THR A 104 -7.48 3.29 4.39
N VAL A 105 -6.82 2.71 3.40
CA VAL A 105 -7.45 1.95 2.32
C VAL A 105 -6.63 0.71 1.98
N GLN A 106 -7.31 -0.43 1.86
CA GLN A 106 -6.75 -1.61 1.20
C GLN A 106 -7.04 -1.53 -0.29
N LEU A 107 -5.98 -1.63 -1.09
CA LEU A 107 -6.02 -1.66 -2.54
C LEU A 107 -5.76 -3.08 -3.03
N ARG A 108 -6.62 -3.57 -3.91
CA ARG A 108 -6.43 -4.85 -4.61
C ARG A 108 -6.52 -4.64 -6.12
N CYS A 109 -5.46 -4.98 -6.84
CA CYS A 109 -5.46 -4.96 -8.30
C CYS A 109 -6.18 -6.19 -8.86
N GLU A 110 -7.03 -6.01 -9.87
CA GLU A 110 -7.72 -7.09 -10.56
C GLU A 110 -6.90 -7.53 -11.76
N LEU A 111 -6.58 -8.83 -11.85
CA LEU A 111 -5.97 -9.38 -13.04
C LEU A 111 -6.97 -9.27 -14.19
N LYS A 112 -6.55 -8.72 -15.32
CA LYS A 112 -7.35 -8.79 -16.56
C LYS A 112 -7.68 -10.26 -16.82
N ALA A 113 -8.96 -10.60 -16.82
CA ALA A 113 -9.40 -11.89 -17.33
C ALA A 113 -8.93 -11.98 -18.78
N ASN A 114 -8.09 -12.98 -19.11
CA ASN A 114 -7.80 -13.31 -20.50
C ASN A 114 -9.14 -13.67 -21.15
N LYS A 115 -9.63 -12.81 -22.03
CA LYS A 115 -10.84 -13.02 -22.80
C LYS A 115 -10.47 -13.49 -24.20
#